data_AF-A0AB32W2T0-F1
#
_entry.id   AF-A0AB32W2T0-F1
#
_cell.length_a   1.000
_cell.length_b   1.000
_cell.length_c   1.000
_cell.angle_alpha   90.00
_cell.angle_beta   90.00
_cell.angle_gamma   90.00
#
_symmetry.space_group_name_H-M   'P 1'
#
loop_
_entity.id
_entity.type
_entity.pdbx_description
1 polymer ?
#
loop_
_entity_poly.entity_id
_entity_poly.type
_entity_poly.pdbx_seq_one_letter_code
_entity_poly.pdbx_strand_id
1 'polypeptide(L)'
;MTNDHRGLSLQQIGLISQVFISYGKKSNGELLLSYGFAPKEGTNPSDSVELPLSLKKSDKCYKEKLEALRKHGLSASQCYPIQITGWPLELMAYAYLAVSPPSMSRQFEEV
;
A
#
# COMPACT_ATOMS: atom_id res chain seq x y z
N MET A 1 65.74 -18.30 5.20
CA MET A 1 64.70 -17.79 4.28
C MET A 1 63.55 -18.79 4.26
N THR A 2 62.53 -18.55 5.07
CA THR A 2 61.23 -19.24 4.96
C THR A 2 60.17 -18.21 5.30
N ASN A 3 59.63 -17.60 4.24
CA ASN A 3 58.49 -16.69 4.32
C ASN A 3 57.25 -17.54 4.65
N ASP A 4 56.76 -17.44 5.88
CA ASP A 4 55.47 -18.00 6.25
C ASP A 4 54.39 -16.93 6.03
N HIS A 5 53.67 -17.10 4.93
CA HIS A 5 52.57 -16.23 4.52
C HIS A 5 51.39 -16.43 5.47
N ARG A 6 51.34 -15.60 6.53
CA ARG A 6 50.12 -15.41 7.33
C ARG A 6 49.05 -14.73 6.46
N GLY A 7 48.34 -15.52 5.68
CA GLY A 7 47.08 -15.14 5.07
C GLY A 7 46.07 -14.88 6.17
N LEU A 8 45.88 -13.60 6.52
CA LEU A 8 44.79 -13.18 7.37
C LEU A 8 43.49 -13.56 6.67
N SER A 9 42.74 -14.49 7.25
CA SER A 9 41.42 -14.87 6.74
C SER A 9 40.52 -13.63 6.74
N LEU A 10 39.68 -13.51 5.72
CA LEU A 10 38.68 -12.43 5.55
C LEU A 10 37.63 -12.36 6.69
N GLN A 11 37.77 -13.16 7.74
CA GLN A 11 36.90 -13.17 8.92
C GLN A 11 37.32 -12.15 10.00
N GLN A 12 38.46 -11.45 9.85
CA GLN A 12 38.98 -10.50 10.83
C GLN A 12 38.58 -9.01 10.60
N ILE A 13 37.51 -8.73 9.84
CA ILE A 13 36.95 -7.36 9.73
C ILE A 13 35.48 -7.38 10.17
N GLY A 14 35.26 -7.72 11.45
CA GLY A 14 33.93 -7.77 12.08
C GLY A 14 33.53 -6.50 12.84
N LEU A 15 34.25 -5.38 12.66
CA LEU A 15 34.08 -4.18 13.51
C LEU A 15 33.28 -3.03 12.86
N ILE A 16 32.75 -3.22 11.65
CA ILE A 16 31.91 -2.21 11.00
C ILE A 16 30.52 -2.78 10.84
N SER A 17 29.57 -2.28 11.64
CA SER A 17 28.16 -2.58 11.47
C SER A 17 27.64 -1.86 10.22
N GLN A 18 26.83 -2.56 9.44
CA GLN A 18 26.14 -1.92 8.32
C GLN A 18 25.15 -0.89 8.88
N VAL A 19 25.29 0.36 8.45
CA VAL A 19 24.33 1.42 8.75
C VAL A 19 23.23 1.36 7.69
N PHE A 20 21.99 1.14 8.13
CA PHE A 20 20.82 1.15 7.25
C PHE A 20 20.12 2.51 7.30
N ILE A 21 19.58 2.94 6.16
CA ILE A 21 18.72 4.12 6.05
C ILE A 21 17.34 3.69 5.52
N SER A 22 16.32 4.48 5.83
CA SER A 22 14.96 4.24 5.32
C SER A 22 14.80 4.84 3.92
N TYR A 23 14.23 4.08 2.99
CA TYR A 23 13.81 4.54 1.66
C TYR A 23 12.42 5.18 1.67
N GLY A 24 11.82 5.35 2.85
CA GLY A 24 10.45 5.80 3.02
C GLY A 24 9.42 4.67 2.94
N LYS A 25 8.14 5.05 2.94
CA LYS A 25 7.00 4.12 2.82
C LYS A 25 6.82 3.74 1.36
N LYS A 26 7.59 2.75 0.90
CA LYS A 26 7.59 2.27 -0.49
C LYS A 26 7.18 0.81 -0.55
N SER A 27 6.37 0.46 -1.55
CA SER A 27 6.02 -0.94 -1.82
C SER A 27 7.22 -1.70 -2.36
N ASN A 28 7.21 -3.03 -2.29
CA ASN A 28 8.27 -3.84 -2.89
C ASN A 28 8.34 -3.63 -4.41
N GLY A 29 7.18 -3.40 -5.05
CA GLY A 29 7.13 -3.03 -6.47
C GLY A 29 7.84 -1.71 -6.76
N GLU A 30 7.62 -0.68 -5.94
CA GLU A 30 8.32 0.60 -6.10
C GLU A 30 9.82 0.48 -5.85
N LEU A 31 10.23 -0.29 -4.82
CA LEU A 31 11.63 -0.54 -4.51
C LEU A 31 12.33 -1.28 -5.66
N LEU A 32 11.67 -2.28 -6.22
CA LEU A 32 12.20 -3.06 -7.35
C LEU A 32 12.36 -2.18 -8.59
N LEU A 33 11.32 -1.42 -8.96
CA LEU A 33 11.34 -0.60 -10.17
C LEU A 33 12.28 0.61 -10.06
N SER A 34 12.43 1.18 -8.88
CA SER A 34 13.21 2.43 -8.69
C SER A 34 14.66 2.17 -8.25
N TYR A 35 14.91 1.10 -7.50
CA TYR A 35 16.21 0.81 -6.88
C TYR A 35 16.78 -0.57 -7.20
N GLY A 36 16.04 -1.42 -7.93
CA GLY A 36 16.54 -2.71 -8.41
C GLY A 36 16.59 -3.83 -7.36
N PHE A 37 15.89 -3.68 -6.23
CA PHE A 37 15.80 -4.74 -5.21
C PHE A 37 14.39 -4.86 -4.63
N ALA A 38 14.03 -6.06 -4.19
CA ALA A 38 12.83 -6.30 -3.39
C ALA A 38 13.25 -6.92 -2.04
N PRO A 39 12.82 -6.34 -0.91
CA PRO A 39 12.92 -6.98 0.40
C PRO A 39 12.34 -8.40 0.40
N LYS A 40 12.77 -9.22 1.37
CA LYS A 40 12.19 -10.56 1.55
C LYS A 40 10.69 -10.46 1.86
N GLU A 41 9.95 -11.50 1.51
CA GLU A 41 8.52 -11.57 1.78
C GLU A 41 8.22 -11.37 3.27
N GLY A 42 7.24 -10.51 3.57
CA GLY A 42 6.85 -10.17 4.95
C GLY A 42 7.81 -9.23 5.70
N THR A 43 8.96 -8.85 5.13
CA THR A 43 9.91 -7.96 5.84
C THR A 43 9.67 -6.48 5.60
N ASN A 44 8.92 -6.12 4.55
CA ASN A 44 8.54 -4.73 4.28
C ASN A 44 7.09 -4.49 4.75
N PRO A 45 6.86 -3.79 5.87
CA PRO A 45 5.51 -3.50 6.34
C PRO A 45 4.77 -2.48 5.46
N SER A 46 5.49 -1.74 4.61
CA SER A 46 4.91 -0.82 3.64
C SER A 46 4.66 -1.48 2.29
N ASP A 47 4.85 -2.80 2.17
CA ASP A 47 4.52 -3.49 0.93
C ASP A 47 3.02 -3.40 0.66
N SER A 48 2.67 -3.07 -0.58
CA SER A 48 1.29 -2.78 -0.96
C SER A 48 1.01 -3.10 -2.42
N VAL A 49 -0.27 -3.39 -2.68
CA VAL A 49 -0.80 -3.59 -4.03
C VAL A 49 -1.98 -2.65 -4.27
N GLU A 50 -2.09 -2.17 -5.50
CA GLU A 50 -3.18 -1.29 -5.92
C GLU A 50 -4.47 -2.09 -6.13
N LEU A 51 -5.53 -1.74 -5.39
CA LEU A 51 -6.86 -2.31 -5.55
C LEU A 51 -7.79 -1.31 -6.26
N PRO A 52 -8.12 -1.54 -7.54
CA PRO A 52 -9.12 -0.76 -8.23
C PRO A 52 -10.53 -1.18 -7.81
N LEU A 53 -11.37 -0.21 -7.46
CA LEU A 53 -12.78 -0.41 -7.14
C LEU A 53 -13.64 0.58 -7.93
N SER A 54 -14.83 0.14 -8.33
CA SER A 54 -15.79 1.01 -9.00
C SER A 54 -17.23 0.75 -8.58
N LEU A 55 -18.04 1.81 -8.57
CA LEU A 55 -19.48 1.67 -8.39
C LEU A 55 -20.10 0.93 -9.58
N LYS A 56 -20.96 -0.04 -9.28
CA LYS A 56 -21.64 -0.81 -10.32
C LYS A 56 -22.72 0.06 -10.98
N LYS A 57 -22.61 0.28 -12.30
CA LYS A 57 -23.59 1.07 -13.07
C LYS A 57 -25.01 0.52 -13.05
N SER A 58 -25.17 -0.78 -12.79
CA SER A 58 -26.48 -1.43 -12.66
C SER A 58 -27.10 -1.30 -11.27
N ASP A 59 -26.45 -0.60 -10.33
CA ASP A 59 -27.01 -0.33 -9.01
C ASP A 59 -28.18 0.64 -9.14
N LYS A 60 -29.30 0.33 -8.46
CA LYS A 60 -30.50 1.17 -8.44
C LYS A 60 -30.20 2.56 -7.85
N CYS A 61 -29.27 2.64 -6.89
CA CYS A 61 -28.88 3.87 -6.22
C CYS A 61 -27.55 4.43 -6.72
N TYR A 62 -27.18 4.10 -7.96
CA TYR A 62 -25.91 4.54 -8.54
C TYR A 62 -25.77 6.07 -8.55
N LYS A 63 -26.84 6.80 -8.90
CA LYS A 63 -26.80 8.27 -9.04
C LYS A 63 -26.57 8.95 -7.69
N GLU A 64 -27.24 8.47 -6.66
CA GLU A 64 -27.16 8.98 -5.29
C GLU A 64 -25.79 8.70 -4.70
N LYS A 65 -25.27 7.48 -4.88
CA LYS A 65 -23.91 7.10 -4.44
C LYS A 65 -22.84 7.91 -5.17
N LEU A 66 -23.01 8.16 -6.48
CA LEU A 66 -22.10 8.97 -7.25
C LEU A 66 -22.10 10.44 -6.78
N GLU A 67 -23.27 10.98 -6.48
CA GLU A 67 -23.39 12.35 -5.96
C GLU A 67 -22.74 12.45 -4.57
N ALA A 68 -22.95 11.46 -3.70
CA ALA A 68 -22.28 11.38 -2.40
C ALA A 68 -20.75 11.34 -2.55
N LEU A 69 -20.21 10.52 -3.45
CA LEU A 69 -18.78 10.52 -3.75
C LEU A 69 -18.28 11.88 -4.24
N ARG A 70 -19.03 12.53 -5.14
CA ARG A 70 -18.66 13.83 -5.70
C ARG A 70 -18.63 14.93 -4.63
N LYS A 71 -19.55 14.90 -3.65
CA LYS A 71 -19.54 15.80 -2.49
C LYS A 71 -18.23 15.71 -1.69
N HIS A 72 -17.61 14.51 -1.64
CA HIS A 72 -16.32 14.27 -1.00
C HIS A 72 -15.12 14.35 -1.97
N GLY A 73 -15.29 14.88 -3.18
CA GLY A 73 -14.21 15.01 -4.17
C GLY A 73 -13.74 13.68 -4.77
N LEU A 74 -14.50 12.61 -4.58
CA LEU A 74 -14.19 11.28 -5.10
C LEU A 74 -14.94 11.02 -6.41
N SER A 75 -14.40 10.08 -7.19
CA SER A 75 -15.02 9.60 -8.43
C SER A 75 -15.59 8.19 -8.24
N ALA A 76 -16.43 7.75 -9.18
CA ALA A 76 -17.02 6.41 -9.17
C ALA A 76 -16.00 5.27 -9.29
N SER A 77 -14.76 5.55 -9.70
CA SER A 77 -13.68 4.58 -9.84
C SER A 77 -12.48 5.07 -9.06
N GLN A 78 -12.10 4.34 -8.01
CA GLN A 78 -11.02 4.69 -7.11
C GLN A 78 -10.00 3.56 -7.07
N CYS A 79 -8.77 3.90 -6.70
CA CYS A 79 -7.69 2.93 -6.51
C CYS A 79 -7.10 3.16 -5.12
N TYR A 80 -6.99 2.09 -4.34
CA TYR A 80 -6.50 2.16 -2.97
C TYR A 80 -5.34 1.18 -2.76
N PRO A 81 -4.26 1.59 -2.08
CA PRO A 81 -3.16 0.70 -1.76
C PRO A 81 -3.52 -0.21 -0.59
N ILE A 82 -3.66 -1.51 -0.81
CA ILE A 82 -3.79 -2.48 0.27
C ILE A 82 -2.40 -2.83 0.76
N GLN A 83 -2.16 -2.70 2.07
CA GLN A 83 -0.90 -3.05 2.69
C GLN A 83 -0.97 -4.43 3.36
N ILE A 84 0.18 -5.07 3.54
CA ILE A 84 0.27 -6.31 4.35
C ILE A 84 -0.27 -6.08 5.77
N THR A 85 -0.09 -4.86 6.29
CA THR A 85 -0.55 -4.46 7.62
C THR A 85 -2.04 -4.18 7.71
N GLY A 86 -2.77 -4.07 6.59
CA GLY A 86 -4.22 -3.90 6.60
C GLY A 86 -4.79 -3.01 5.49
N TRP A 87 -6.04 -2.60 5.72
CA TRP A 87 -6.87 -1.87 4.76
C TRP A 87 -6.89 -0.37 5.09
N PRO A 88 -6.74 0.53 4.10
CA PRO A 88 -6.91 1.96 4.31
C PRO A 88 -8.32 2.32 4.79
N LEU A 89 -8.43 3.36 5.62
CA LEU A 89 -9.72 3.82 6.14
C LEU A 89 -10.61 4.35 5.00
N GLU A 90 -10.01 5.02 4.03
CA GLU A 90 -10.66 5.57 2.85
C GLU A 90 -11.30 4.47 2.00
N LEU A 91 -10.60 3.34 1.87
CA LEU A 91 -11.11 2.15 1.21
C LEU A 91 -12.33 1.58 1.95
N MET A 92 -12.28 1.50 3.27
CA MET A 92 -13.41 1.02 4.07
C MET A 92 -14.64 1.93 3.93
N ALA A 93 -14.45 3.24 3.97
CA ALA A 93 -15.52 4.22 3.77
C ALA A 93 -16.13 4.09 2.38
N TYR A 94 -15.29 3.97 1.34
CA TYR A 94 -15.76 3.75 -0.03
C TYR A 94 -16.54 2.44 -0.16
N ALA A 95 -16.02 1.35 0.41
CA ALA A 95 -16.68 0.05 0.38
C ALA A 95 -18.05 0.11 1.08
N TYR A 96 -18.13 0.76 2.24
CA TYR A 96 -19.38 0.95 2.97
C TYR A 96 -20.44 1.67 2.13
N LEU A 97 -20.08 2.77 1.48
CA LEU A 97 -20.95 3.49 0.56
C LEU A 97 -21.35 2.60 -0.64
N ALA A 98 -20.39 1.88 -1.23
CA ALA A 98 -20.61 1.03 -2.38
C ALA A 98 -21.62 -0.10 -2.08
N VAL A 99 -21.57 -0.70 -0.89
CA VAL A 99 -22.48 -1.79 -0.48
C VAL A 99 -23.75 -1.31 0.23
N SER A 100 -23.88 -0.01 0.49
CA SER A 100 -25.04 0.56 1.18
C SER A 100 -26.35 0.26 0.42
N PRO A 101 -27.40 -0.20 1.11
CA PRO A 101 -28.67 -0.56 0.49
C PRO A 101 -29.46 0.68 0.05
N PRO A 102 -30.42 0.53 -0.89
CA PRO A 102 -31.26 1.64 -1.35
C PRO A 102 -32.03 2.39 -0.25
N SER A 103 -32.37 1.70 0.83
CA SER A 103 -33.04 2.29 2.01
C SER A 103 -32.20 3.36 2.71
N MET A 104 -30.88 3.36 2.52
CA MET A 104 -29.92 4.29 3.13
C MET A 104 -29.67 5.54 2.27
N SER A 105 -30.31 5.65 1.09
CA SER A 105 -30.11 6.74 0.11
C SER A 105 -30.29 8.16 0.67
N ARG A 106 -31.14 8.32 1.69
CA ARG A 106 -31.42 9.61 2.35
C ARG A 106 -30.49 9.92 3.53
N GLN A 107 -29.60 9.00 3.89
CA GLN A 107 -28.69 9.14 5.03
C GLN A 107 -27.27 9.52 4.60
N PHE A 108 -27.04 9.74 3.31
CA PHE A 108 -25.75 10.22 2.79
C PHE A 108 -25.56 11.74 2.92
N GLU A 109 -26.52 12.43 3.55
CA GLU A 109 -26.42 13.85 3.89
C GLU A 109 -26.06 13.97 5.38
N GLU A 110 -24.84 14.40 5.67
CA GLU A 110 -24.48 14.90 7.00
C GLU A 110 -25.30 16.17 7.30
N VAL A 111 -25.85 16.22 8.52
CA VAL A 111 -26.48 17.41 9.12
C VAL A 111 -25.41 18.37 9.61
#